data_AF-A0A352KWM7-F1
#
_entry.id   AF-A0A352KWM7-F1
#
_cell.length_a   1.000
_cell.length_b   1.000
_cell.length_c   1.000
_cell.angle_alpha   90.00
_cell.angle_beta   90.00
_cell.angle_gamma   90.00
#
_symmetry.space_group_name_H-M   'P 1'
#
loop_
_entity.id
_entity.type
_entity.pdbx_description
1 polymer ?
#
loop_
_entity_poly.entity_id
_entity_poly.type
_entity_poly.pdbx_seq_one_letter_code
_entity_poly.pdbx_strand_id
1 'polypeptide(L)' 'MPNCLEALFARGFEQGFQQGFQQGFQQALLAGRIRALQQVLNQPTVPPRELASKSLTELQAQAAELASLLN' A
#
# COMPACT_ATOMS: atom_id res chain seq x y z
N MET A 1 23.35 24.92 21.30
CA MET A 1 23.65 23.51 21.01
C MET A 1 22.32 22.80 20.98
N PRO A 2 21.83 22.30 19.83
CA PRO A 2 20.57 21.56 19.81
C PRO A 2 20.73 20.33 20.71
N ASN A 3 19.82 20.16 21.66
CA ASN A 3 19.88 19.09 22.63
C ASN A 3 19.78 17.74 21.90
N CYS A 4 20.61 16.77 22.26
CA CYS A 4 20.60 15.42 21.68
C CYS A 4 19.20 14.75 21.65
N LEU A 5 18.28 15.19 22.52
CA LEU A 5 16.88 14.77 22.54
C LEU A 5 16.09 15.20 21.30
N GLU A 6 16.27 16.42 20.78
CA GLU A 6 15.59 16.89 19.56
C GLU A 6 16.06 16.10 18.33
N ALA A 7 17.35 15.78 18.27
CA ALA A 7 17.91 14.98 17.18
C ALA A 7 17.42 13.52 17.19
N LEU A 8 17.22 12.94 18.37
CA LEU A 8 16.63 11.60 18.53
C LEU A 8 15.15 11.59 18.14
N PHE A 9 14.39 12.61 18.55
CA PHE A 9 12.98 12.74 18.17
C PHE A 9 12.81 12.97 16.67
N ALA A 10 13.62 13.85 16.07
CA ALA A 10 13.61 14.09 14.63
C ALA A 10 13.91 12.80 13.85
N ARG A 11 14.96 12.06 14.23
CA ARG A 11 15.28 10.77 13.61
C ARG A 11 14.18 9.74 13.76
N GLY A 12 13.62 9.59 14.96
CA GLY A 12 12.52 8.64 15.20
C GLY A 12 11.27 8.99 14.41
N PHE A 13 10.94 10.28 14.31
CA PHE A 13 9.80 10.76 13.55
C PHE A 13 10.01 10.59 12.04
N GLU A 14 11.19 10.94 11.51
CA GLU A 14 11.54 10.75 10.10
C GLU A 14 11.49 9.27 9.70
N GLN A 15 12.03 8.37 10.54
CA GLN A 15 11.98 6.93 10.28
C GLN A 15 10.55 6.39 10.32
N GLY A 16 9.76 6.77 11.34
CA GLY A 16 8.37 6.35 11.47
C GLY A 16 7.51 6.87 10.31
N PHE A 17 7.74 8.12 9.90
CA PHE A 17 7.04 8.73 8.78
C PHE A 17 7.42 8.07 7.45
N GLN A 18 8.71 7.81 7.20
CA GLN A 18 9.14 7.11 5.99
C GLN A 18 8.56 5.70 5.93
N GLN A 19 8.59 4.92 7.02
CA GLN A 19 8.01 3.58 7.03
C GLN A 19 6.50 3.61 6.81
N GLY A 20 5.78 4.50 7.51
CA GLY A 20 4.34 4.64 7.34
C GLY A 20 3.95 5.09 5.93
N PHE A 21 4.71 6.03 5.36
CA PHE A 21 4.49 6.50 3.99
C PHE A 21 4.79 5.42 2.96
N GLN A 22 5.87 4.66 3.13
CA GLN A 22 6.25 3.58 2.22
C GLN A 22 5.22 2.45 2.24
N GLN A 23 4.74 2.06 3.42
CA GLN A 23 3.66 1.07 3.57
C GLN A 23 2.36 1.56 2.95
N GLY A 24 1.95 2.80 3.24
CA GLY A 24 0.72 3.39 2.69
C GLY A 24 0.79 3.53 1.16
N PHE A 25 1.93 3.94 0.62
CA PHE A 25 2.15 4.05 -0.82
C PHE A 25 2.10 2.67 -1.50
N GLN A 26 2.74 1.67 -0.91
CA GLN A 26 2.72 0.30 -1.44
C GLN A 26 1.30 -0.28 -1.43
N GLN A 27 0.52 -0.02 -0.38
CA GLN A 27 -0.87 -0.44 -0.28
C GLN A 27 -1.74 0.24 -1.35
N ALA A 28 -1.58 1.56 -1.52
CA ALA A 28 -2.29 2.32 -2.55
C ALA A 28 -1.93 1.84 -3.97
N LEU A 29 -0.66 1.54 -4.23
CA LEU A 29 -0.19 1.04 -5.52
C LEU A 29 -0.80 -0.34 -5.84
N LEU A 30 -0.83 -1.25 -4.86
CA LEU A 30 -1.48 -2.56 -5.02
C LEU A 30 -2.99 -2.42 -5.24
N ALA A 31 -3.67 -1.55 -4.49
CA ALA A 31 -5.09 -1.30 -4.67
C ALA A 31 -5.40 -0.75 -6.07
N GLY A 32 -4.59 0.18 -6.57
CA GLY A 32 -4.68 0.69 -7.94
C GLY A 32 -4.46 -0.40 -8.98
N ARG A 33 -3.48 -1.27 -8.76
CA ARG A 33 -3.17 -2.40 -9.64
C ARG A 33 -4.30 -3.42 -9.68
N ILE A 34 -4.87 -3.80 -8.54
CA ILE A 34 -6.08 -4.65 -8.45
C ILE A 34 -7.22 -4.04 -9.26
N ARG A 35 -7.51 -2.76 -9.05
CA ARG A 35 -8.59 -2.07 -9.78
C ARG A 35 -8.34 -2.07 -11.28
N ALA A 36 -7.13 -1.78 -11.72
CA ALA A 36 -6.77 -1.81 -13.15
C ALA A 36 -6.99 -3.22 -13.73
N LEU A 37 -6.52 -4.26 -13.03
CA LEU A 37 -6.73 -5.66 -13.44
C LEU A 37 -8.22 -6.02 -13.48
N GLN A 38 -9.01 -5.61 -12.48
CA GLN A 38 -10.46 -5.82 -12.47
C GLN A 38 -11.14 -5.12 -13.65
N GLN A 39 -10.72 -3.91 -14.02
CA GLN A 39 -11.24 -3.22 -15.20
C GLN A 39 -10.90 -3.95 -16.50
N VAL A 40 -9.65 -4.43 -16.65
CA VAL A 40 -9.24 -5.19 -17.84
C VAL A 40 -9.99 -6.51 -17.95
N LEU A 41 -10.21 -7.19 -16.81
CA LEU A 41 -10.96 -8.44 -16.73
C LEU A 41 -12.49 -8.26 -16.73
N ASN A 42 -12.98 -7.01 -16.81
CA ASN A 42 -14.39 -6.66 -16.69
C ASN A 42 -15.09 -7.23 -15.43
N GLN A 43 -14.34 -7.32 -14.32
CA GLN A 43 -14.81 -7.74 -13.01
C GLN A 43 -15.35 -6.56 -12.18
N PRO A 44 -16.23 -6.82 -11.19
CA PRO A 44 -16.69 -5.78 -10.28
C PRO A 44 -15.51 -5.16 -9.53
N THR A 45 -15.35 -3.84 -9.67
CA THR A 45 -14.27 -3.10 -9.00
C THR A 45 -14.53 -3.01 -7.50
N VAL A 46 -13.59 -3.50 -6.70
CA VAL A 46 -13.66 -3.40 -5.24
C VAL A 46 -13.38 -1.94 -4.83
N PRO A 47 -14.16 -1.35 -3.91
CA PRO A 47 -13.93 0.02 -3.50
C PRO A 47 -12.63 0.16 -2.70
N PRO A 48 -11.91 1.29 -2.81
CA PRO A 48 -10.58 1.48 -2.21
C PRO A 48 -10.59 1.38 -0.69
N ARG A 49 -11.72 1.69 -0.04
CA ARG A 49 -11.92 1.50 1.40
C ARG A 49 -11.82 0.03 1.82
N GLU A 50 -12.38 -0.89 1.03
CA GLU A 50 -12.30 -2.33 1.31
C GLU A 50 -10.90 -2.86 1.03
N LEU A 51 -10.23 -2.37 -0.02
CA LEU A 51 -8.83 -2.71 -0.30
C LEU A 51 -7.88 -2.17 0.79
N ALA A 52 -8.15 -0.97 1.32
CA ALA A 52 -7.38 -0.38 2.41
C ALA A 52 -7.56 -1.10 3.75
N SER A 53 -8.68 -1.79 3.95
CA SER A 53 -8.90 -2.67 5.11
C SER A 53 -8.13 -3.99 5.02
N LYS A 54 -7.63 -4.36 3.84
CA LYS A 54 -6.87 -5.61 3.63
C LYS A 54 -5.39 -5.42 3.89
N SER A 55 -4.75 -6.51 4.32
CA SER A 55 -3.30 -6.54 4.52
C SER A 55 -2.55 -6.45 3.19
N LEU A 56 -1.32 -5.92 3.20
CA LEU A 56 -0.45 -5.86 2.01
C LEU A 56 -0.32 -7.21 1.31
N THR A 57 -0.21 -8.29 2.08
CA THR A 57 -0.09 -9.67 1.57
C THR A 57 -1.35 -10.13 0.83
N GLU A 58 -2.53 -9.80 1.35
CA GLU A 58 -3.80 -10.12 0.68
C GLU A 58 -3.97 -9.32 -0.61
N LEU A 59 -3.62 -8.03 -0.59
CA LEU A 59 -3.64 -7.20 -1.79
C LEU A 59 -2.66 -7.73 -2.84
N GLN A 60 -1.47 -8.18 -2.44
CA GLN A 60 -0.53 -8.84 -3.35
C GLN A 60 -1.11 -10.14 -3.91
N ALA A 61 -1.70 -10.99 -3.08
CA ALA A 61 -2.31 -12.25 -3.52
C ALA A 61 -3.45 -12.00 -4.52
N GLN A 62 -4.35 -11.05 -4.24
CA GLN A 62 -5.42 -10.67 -5.16
C GLN A 62 -4.89 -10.09 -6.48
N ALA A 63 -3.87 -9.23 -6.41
CA ALA A 63 -3.24 -8.69 -7.62
C ALA A 63 -2.57 -9.78 -8.46
N ALA A 64 -1.97 -10.79 -7.82
CA ALA A 64 -1.35 -11.93 -8.49
C ALA A 64 -2.41 -12.85 -9.13
N GLU A 65 -3.48 -13.16 -8.40
CA GLU A 65 -4.60 -13.97 -8.91
C GLU A 65 -5.25 -13.33 -10.13
N LEU A 66 -5.57 -12.03 -10.04
CA LEU A 66 -6.12 -11.29 -11.17
C LEU A 66 -5.13 -11.19 -12.34
N ALA A 67 -3.83 -11.04 -12.07
CA ALA A 67 -2.83 -11.05 -13.13
C ALA A 67 -2.69 -12.42 -13.81
N SER A 68 -2.86 -13.52 -13.07
CA SER A 68 -2.85 -14.88 -13.62
C SER A 68 -4.04 -15.16 -14.54
N LEU A 69 -5.18 -14.47 -14.35
CA LEU A 69 -6.35 -14.58 -15.24
C LEU A 69 -6.17 -13.85 -16.58
N LEU A 70 -5.14 -13.01 -16.73
CA LEU A 70 -4.81 -12.33 -17.98
C LEU A 70 -3.79 -13.08 -18.84
N ASN A 71 -3.25 -14.20 -18.35
CA ASN A 71 -2.27 -15.06 -19.02
C ASN A 71 -2.98 -16.28 -19.63
#